data_AF-A0A2E5WTB7-F1
#
_entry.id   AF-A0A2E5WTB7-F1
#
_cell.length_a   1.000
_cell.length_b   1.000
_cell.length_c   1.000
_cell.angle_alpha   90.00
_cell.angle_beta   90.00
_cell.angle_gamma   90.00
#
_symmetry.space_group_name_H-M   'P 1'
#
loop_
_entity.id
_entity.type
_entity.pdbx_description
1 polymer ?
#
loop_
_entity_poly.entity_id
_entity_poly.type
_entity_poly.pdbx_seq_one_letter_code
_entity_poly.pdbx_strand_id
1 'polypeptide(L)'
;MHHRMHPKKHRFVYRLFLFGIELNEVETLANQLTPLSYNRFNLFSFYDRDHMQSDDRSARQKIISHCREHGVECPEDARVFLVTMPRIAGYIFNPVSFYFISTAGSEPLCAVAEVSNTYREMKPYVLTEFSKGRFRLRIPKHFYVSPFSSLDLEFDFDLGLPGSQLDIRIDEYEGDQKILASTLTGTPQPFTGSRLLWFAVKYPLLTVRVMAQIHWHALKLKLKGIAHHSKEDNPQLQKDLVRGEGR
;
A
#
# COMPACT_ATOMS: atom_id res chain seq x y z
N MET A 1 -4.42 -11.77 3.36
CA MET A 1 -4.45 -12.60 4.58
C MET A 1 -3.66 -11.86 5.64
N HIS A 2 -4.18 -11.81 6.86
CA HIS A 2 -3.39 -11.46 8.03
C HIS A 2 -3.43 -12.62 9.03
N HIS A 3 -2.28 -12.93 9.59
CA HIS A 3 -2.15 -13.99 10.57
C HIS A 3 -1.22 -13.47 11.68
N ARG A 4 -1.79 -13.07 12.81
CA ARG A 4 -1.05 -12.78 14.03
C ARG A 4 -0.76 -14.09 14.75
N MET A 5 0.50 -14.35 15.07
CA MET A 5 0.94 -15.50 15.85
C MET A 5 1.01 -15.15 17.34
N HIS A 6 1.51 -13.96 17.66
CA HIS A 6 1.80 -13.51 19.02
C HIS A 6 1.18 -12.13 19.35
N PRO A 7 0.88 -11.86 20.65
CA PRO A 7 0.88 -12.80 21.78
C PRO A 7 -0.31 -13.78 21.74
N LYS A 8 -1.35 -13.47 20.96
CA LYS A 8 -2.52 -14.33 20.77
C LYS A 8 -2.81 -14.55 19.29
N LYS A 9 -3.04 -15.82 18.92
CA LYS A 9 -3.34 -16.19 17.54
C LYS A 9 -4.62 -15.50 17.04
N HIS A 10 -4.52 -14.87 15.88
CA HIS A 10 -5.65 -14.24 15.21
C HIS A 10 -5.41 -14.23 13.71
N ARG A 11 -6.24 -14.95 12.95
CA ARG A 11 -6.09 -15.08 11.49
C ARG A 11 -7.38 -14.71 10.78
N PHE A 12 -7.24 -13.98 9.68
CA PHE A 12 -8.35 -13.68 8.79
C PHE A 12 -7.90 -13.55 7.33
N VAL A 13 -8.83 -13.89 6.43
CA VAL A 13 -8.66 -13.82 4.99
C VAL A 13 -9.90 -13.17 4.41
N TYR A 14 -9.70 -12.19 3.53
CA TYR A 14 -10.76 -11.53 2.80
C TYR A 14 -10.31 -11.28 1.37
N ARG A 15 -11.29 -11.14 0.48
CA ARG A 15 -11.07 -10.85 -0.93
C ARG A 15 -11.34 -9.37 -1.17
N LEU A 16 -10.51 -8.77 -2.00
CA LEU A 16 -10.62 -7.41 -2.50
C LEU A 16 -10.14 -7.41 -3.95
N PHE A 17 -10.25 -6.26 -4.62
CA PHE A 17 -9.52 -6.01 -5.86
C PHE A 17 -8.68 -4.75 -5.68
N LEU A 18 -7.57 -4.70 -6.41
CA LEU A 18 -6.65 -3.56 -6.46
C LEU A 18 -6.54 -3.12 -7.91
N PHE A 19 -6.19 -1.87 -8.11
CA PHE A 19 -5.71 -1.39 -9.40
C PHE A 19 -4.24 -1.77 -9.56
N GLY A 20 -3.89 -2.23 -10.76
CA GLY A 20 -2.52 -2.35 -11.24
C GLY A 20 -2.40 -1.44 -12.46
N ILE A 21 -1.71 -0.31 -12.33
CA ILE A 21 -1.69 0.77 -13.33
C ILE A 21 -0.26 1.20 -13.60
N GLU A 22 0.10 1.34 -14.87
CA GLU A 22 1.29 2.09 -15.28
C GLU A 22 1.02 3.59 -15.14
N LEU A 23 1.75 4.26 -14.26
CA LEU A 23 1.52 5.69 -14.00
C LEU A 23 1.79 6.57 -15.22
N ASN A 24 2.62 6.10 -16.15
CA ASN A 24 2.87 6.78 -17.42
C ASN A 24 1.64 6.79 -18.34
N GLU A 25 0.67 5.88 -18.12
CA GLU A 25 -0.49 5.66 -18.99
C GLU A 25 -1.82 6.03 -18.32
N VAL A 26 -1.80 6.51 -17.06
CA VAL A 26 -3.03 6.71 -16.26
C VAL A 26 -4.02 7.68 -16.92
N GLU A 27 -3.53 8.75 -17.53
CA GLU A 27 -4.37 9.72 -18.23
C GLU A 27 -4.97 9.12 -19.51
N THR A 28 -4.16 8.39 -20.28
CA THR A 28 -4.62 7.67 -21.48
C THR A 28 -5.70 6.64 -21.14
N LEU A 29 -5.49 5.85 -20.08
CA LEU A 29 -6.47 4.88 -19.57
C LEU A 29 -7.77 5.58 -19.15
N ALA A 30 -7.69 6.69 -18.42
CA ALA A 30 -8.86 7.44 -17.99
C ALA A 30 -9.65 8.04 -19.17
N ASN A 31 -8.98 8.43 -20.25
CA ASN A 31 -9.64 8.94 -21.46
C ASN A 31 -10.34 7.83 -22.27
N GLN A 32 -9.87 6.58 -22.16
CA GLN A 32 -10.44 5.44 -22.90
C GLN A 32 -11.52 4.69 -22.11
N LEU A 33 -11.46 4.72 -20.77
CA LEU A 33 -12.32 3.93 -19.90
C LEU A 33 -13.36 4.82 -19.22
N THR A 34 -14.59 4.83 -19.73
CA THR A 34 -15.71 5.62 -19.19
C THR A 34 -15.90 5.56 -17.65
N PRO A 35 -15.78 4.40 -16.95
CA PRO A 35 -15.97 4.37 -15.50
C PRO A 35 -14.76 4.87 -14.70
N LEU A 36 -13.65 5.24 -15.35
CA LEU A 36 -12.43 5.77 -14.73
C LEU A 36 -12.26 7.26 -15.07
N SER A 37 -11.78 8.05 -14.12
CA SER A 37 -11.32 9.42 -14.41
C SER A 37 -10.01 9.74 -13.69
N TYR A 38 -9.21 10.59 -14.29
CA TYR A 38 -7.97 11.11 -13.73
C TYR A 38 -8.19 12.51 -13.14
N ASN A 39 -7.79 12.71 -11.89
CA ASN A 39 -7.96 13.93 -11.10
C ASN A 39 -9.39 14.52 -11.08
N ARG A 40 -10.39 13.67 -11.31
CA ARG A 40 -11.80 14.07 -11.40
C ARG A 40 -12.72 12.98 -10.85
N PHE A 41 -13.89 13.40 -10.35
CA PHE A 41 -14.87 12.50 -9.77
C PHE A 41 -15.49 11.60 -10.84
N ASN A 42 -15.59 10.30 -10.54
CA ASN A 42 -16.29 9.28 -11.33
C ASN A 42 -16.56 8.06 -10.42
N LEU A 43 -17.14 6.98 -10.98
CA LEU A 43 -17.30 5.70 -10.29
C LEU A 43 -15.95 5.18 -9.76
N PHE A 44 -14.93 5.20 -10.61
CA PHE A 44 -13.53 5.02 -10.21
C PHE A 44 -12.74 6.28 -10.54
N SER A 45 -11.90 6.72 -9.62
CA SER A 45 -11.03 7.86 -9.85
C SER A 45 -9.60 7.54 -9.45
N PHE A 46 -8.65 8.01 -10.24
CA PHE A 46 -7.26 8.12 -9.84
C PHE A 46 -6.95 9.59 -9.57
N TYR A 47 -6.42 9.90 -8.40
CA TYR A 47 -6.05 11.27 -8.05
C TYR A 47 -4.60 11.31 -7.58
N ASP A 48 -3.80 12.22 -8.13
CA ASP A 48 -2.41 12.38 -7.70
C ASP A 48 -2.29 12.78 -6.23
N ARG A 49 -3.28 13.54 -5.72
CA ARG A 49 -3.35 13.93 -4.32
C ARG A 49 -3.54 12.75 -3.37
N ASP A 50 -3.91 11.57 -3.86
CA ASP A 50 -4.11 10.40 -3.02
C ASP A 50 -2.80 9.67 -2.72
N HIS A 51 -1.75 9.94 -3.51
CA HIS A 51 -0.47 9.24 -3.48
C HIS A 51 0.67 10.18 -3.04
N MET A 52 1.63 9.66 -2.28
CA MET A 52 2.84 10.36 -1.80
C MET A 52 2.54 11.70 -1.13
N GLN A 53 3.32 12.78 -1.31
CA GLN A 53 2.97 14.10 -0.76
C GLN A 53 1.65 14.63 -1.36
N SER A 54 0.87 15.39 -0.59
CA SER A 54 -0.32 16.08 -1.11
C SER A 54 0.05 17.45 -1.69
N ASP A 55 0.79 17.44 -2.80
CA ASP A 55 1.10 18.63 -3.61
C ASP A 55 0.62 18.48 -5.06
N ASP A 56 0.87 19.50 -5.88
CA ASP A 56 0.37 19.62 -7.26
C ASP A 56 1.12 18.76 -8.29
N ARG A 57 2.17 18.02 -7.88
CA ARG A 57 2.90 17.10 -8.76
C ARG A 57 2.06 15.86 -9.06
N SER A 58 2.35 15.20 -10.18
CA SER A 58 1.77 13.89 -10.46
C SER A 58 2.28 12.82 -9.48
N ALA A 59 1.51 11.75 -9.28
CA ALA A 59 1.93 10.61 -8.44
C ALA A 59 3.27 10.04 -8.89
N ARG A 60 3.51 10.02 -10.21
CA ARG A 60 4.79 9.61 -10.82
C ARG A 60 5.93 10.54 -10.42
N GLN A 61 5.75 11.85 -10.56
CA GLN A 61 6.79 12.82 -10.19
C GLN A 61 7.16 12.72 -8.72
N LYS A 62 6.16 12.56 -7.83
CA LYS A 62 6.36 12.43 -6.39
C LYS A 62 7.19 11.18 -6.05
N ILE A 63 6.81 10.02 -6.58
CA ILE A 63 7.52 8.78 -6.26
C ILE A 63 8.94 8.75 -6.84
N ILE A 64 9.15 9.29 -8.05
CA ILE A 64 10.50 9.40 -8.63
C ILE A 64 11.38 10.36 -7.82
N SER A 65 10.86 11.52 -7.40
CA SER A 65 11.57 12.45 -6.50
C SER A 65 11.98 11.74 -5.22
N HIS A 66 11.03 11.05 -4.59
CA HIS A 66 11.27 10.33 -3.35
C HIS A 66 12.34 9.23 -3.49
N CYS A 67 12.32 8.48 -4.59
CA CYS A 67 13.34 7.46 -4.87
C CYS A 67 14.73 8.09 -5.02
N ARG A 68 14.84 9.21 -5.76
CA ARG A 68 16.10 9.95 -5.95
C ARG A 68 16.64 10.51 -4.64
N GLU A 69 15.77 11.05 -3.79
CA GLU A 69 16.12 11.51 -2.43
C GLU A 69 16.67 10.37 -1.55
N HIS A 70 16.31 9.12 -1.82
CA HIS A 70 16.80 7.91 -1.13
C HIS A 70 17.94 7.22 -1.88
N GLY A 71 18.60 7.91 -2.81
CA GLY A 71 19.80 7.42 -3.49
C GLY A 71 19.55 6.44 -4.63
N VAL A 72 18.31 6.30 -5.12
CA VAL A 72 17.99 5.50 -6.30
C VAL A 72 18.10 6.35 -7.56
N GLU A 73 18.97 5.96 -8.47
CA GLU A 73 19.03 6.56 -9.80
C GLU A 73 17.82 6.12 -10.64
N CYS A 74 16.89 7.05 -10.84
CA CYS A 74 15.74 6.84 -11.71
C CYS A 74 15.89 7.69 -12.98
N PRO A 75 16.06 7.08 -14.17
CA PRO A 75 16.01 7.78 -15.45
C PRO A 75 14.68 8.53 -15.65
N GLU A 76 14.68 9.57 -16.48
CA GLU A 76 13.46 10.34 -16.78
C GLU A 76 12.37 9.49 -17.47
N ASP A 77 12.76 8.47 -18.23
CA ASP A 77 11.90 7.51 -18.90
C ASP A 77 11.58 6.26 -18.06
N ALA A 78 11.94 6.26 -16.77
CA ALA A 78 11.62 5.15 -15.86
C ALA A 78 10.12 4.84 -15.85
N ARG A 79 9.79 3.56 -15.80
CA ARG A 79 8.42 3.06 -15.69
C ARG A 79 8.07 2.91 -14.22
N VAL A 80 6.82 3.22 -13.90
CA VAL A 80 6.30 3.09 -12.53
C VAL A 80 4.98 2.36 -12.58
N PHE A 81 5.02 1.09 -12.18
CA PHE A 81 3.83 0.28 -12.03
C PHE A 81 3.32 0.37 -10.59
N LEU A 82 2.06 0.77 -10.43
CA LEU A 82 1.42 0.99 -9.15
C LEU A 82 0.36 -0.08 -8.88
N VAL A 83 0.46 -0.75 -7.74
CA VAL A 83 -0.58 -1.59 -7.17
C VAL A 83 -1.22 -0.87 -5.98
N THR A 84 -2.51 -0.54 -6.07
CA THR A 84 -3.16 0.33 -5.07
C THR A 84 -4.66 0.11 -4.92
N MET A 85 -5.24 0.54 -3.81
CA MET A 85 -6.71 0.57 -3.63
C MET A 85 -7.33 1.70 -4.47
N PRO A 86 -8.39 1.43 -5.23
CA PRO A 86 -9.05 2.47 -6.02
C PRO A 86 -9.89 3.40 -5.13
N ARG A 87 -9.99 4.68 -5.53
CA ARG A 87 -11.08 5.55 -5.07
C ARG A 87 -12.36 5.16 -5.80
N ILE A 88 -13.42 4.91 -5.05
CA ILE A 88 -14.72 4.48 -5.58
C ILE A 88 -15.79 5.50 -5.18
N ALA A 89 -16.47 6.10 -6.17
CA ALA A 89 -17.52 7.09 -5.98
C ALA A 89 -17.16 8.19 -4.98
N GLY A 90 -15.92 8.69 -5.07
CA GLY A 90 -15.40 9.75 -4.20
C GLY A 90 -14.83 9.28 -2.86
N TYR A 91 -14.97 8.02 -2.47
CA TYR A 91 -14.43 7.49 -1.21
C TYR A 91 -13.14 6.72 -1.41
N ILE A 92 -12.13 7.02 -0.59
CA ILE A 92 -10.85 6.31 -0.57
C ILE A 92 -10.44 5.97 0.86
N PHE A 93 -9.96 4.75 1.02
CA PHE A 93 -9.12 4.34 2.13
C PHE A 93 -8.12 3.34 1.56
N ASN A 94 -6.86 3.72 1.58
CA ASN A 94 -5.78 2.99 0.96
C ASN A 94 -4.71 2.70 2.01
N PRO A 95 -4.71 1.50 2.63
CA PRO A 95 -3.79 1.18 3.72
C PRO A 95 -2.36 0.98 3.22
N VAL A 96 -2.19 0.60 1.95
CA VAL A 96 -0.87 0.45 1.35
C VAL A 96 -0.94 0.54 -0.17
N SER A 97 0.00 1.28 -0.77
CA SER A 97 0.32 1.21 -2.20
C SER A 97 1.69 0.58 -2.41
N PHE A 98 1.87 -0.11 -3.52
CA PHE A 98 3.16 -0.65 -3.94
C PHE A 98 3.55 -0.10 -5.29
N TYR A 99 4.70 0.56 -5.35
CA TYR A 99 5.30 1.05 -6.57
C TYR A 99 6.43 0.11 -6.96
N PHE A 100 6.47 -0.29 -8.22
CA PHE A 100 7.58 -1.03 -8.82
C PHE A 100 8.18 -0.15 -9.91
N ILE A 101 9.44 0.24 -9.72
CA ILE A 101 10.14 1.16 -10.60
C ILE A 101 11.14 0.36 -11.42
N SER A 102 11.13 0.55 -12.73
CA SER A 102 12.06 -0.09 -13.65
C SER A 102 12.58 0.88 -14.70
N THR A 103 13.69 0.53 -15.34
CA THR A 103 14.12 1.22 -16.57
C THR A 103 13.08 1.04 -17.68
N ALA A 104 13.20 1.82 -18.77
CA ALA A 104 12.41 1.60 -19.98
C ALA A 104 12.60 0.18 -20.56
N GLY A 105 13.80 -0.40 -20.36
CA GLY A 105 14.14 -1.79 -20.71
C GLY A 105 13.52 -2.85 -19.78
N SER A 106 12.66 -2.47 -18.83
CA SER A 106 12.05 -3.36 -17.83
C SER A 106 13.05 -3.96 -16.82
N GLU A 107 14.22 -3.35 -16.64
CA GLU A 107 15.15 -3.74 -15.59
C GLU A 107 14.69 -3.14 -14.25
N PRO A 108 14.50 -3.95 -13.20
CA PRO A 108 14.01 -3.48 -11.90
C PRO A 108 15.04 -2.59 -11.20
N LEU A 109 14.62 -1.40 -10.76
CA LEU A 109 15.46 -0.42 -10.06
C LEU A 109 15.21 -0.43 -8.56
N CYS A 110 13.94 -0.27 -8.16
CA CYS A 110 13.51 -0.33 -6.77
C CYS A 110 12.02 -0.64 -6.67
N ALA A 111 11.56 -0.95 -5.47
CA ALA A 111 10.15 -0.90 -5.11
C ALA A 111 9.93 0.05 -3.94
N VAL A 112 8.72 0.58 -3.81
CA VAL A 112 8.32 1.39 -2.66
C VAL A 112 7.02 0.87 -2.08
N ALA A 113 7.00 0.61 -0.79
CA ALA A 113 5.77 0.36 -0.03
C ALA A 113 5.33 1.66 0.65
N GLU A 114 4.27 2.29 0.14
CA GLU A 114 3.63 3.46 0.73
C GLU A 114 2.61 2.98 1.75
N VAL A 115 2.97 2.93 3.03
CA VAL A 115 2.10 2.42 4.10
C VAL A 115 1.36 3.59 4.73
N SER A 116 0.04 3.48 4.85
CA SER A 116 -0.80 4.49 5.50
C SER A 116 -1.56 3.91 6.69
N ASN A 117 -1.92 4.76 7.64
CA ASN A 117 -2.70 4.35 8.82
C ASN A 117 -4.09 5.01 8.85
N THR A 118 -4.90 4.64 9.85
CA THR A 118 -6.25 5.22 10.05
C THR A 118 -6.26 6.66 10.52
N TYR A 119 -5.09 7.26 10.81
CA TYR A 119 -4.91 8.66 11.19
C TYR A 119 -4.57 9.56 9.98
N ARG A 120 -4.65 9.02 8.75
CA ARG A 120 -4.28 9.70 7.50
C ARG A 120 -2.80 10.05 7.42
N GLU A 121 -1.98 9.35 8.18
CA GLU A 121 -0.53 9.44 8.09
C GLU A 121 -0.01 8.44 7.08
N MET A 122 1.15 8.72 6.52
CA MET A 122 1.77 7.89 5.50
C MET A 122 3.28 7.90 5.63
N LYS A 123 3.87 6.70 5.53
CA LYS A 123 5.31 6.48 5.46
C LYS A 123 5.66 5.57 4.26
N PRO A 124 6.51 6.02 3.33
CA PRO A 124 7.07 5.18 2.30
C PRO A 124 8.31 4.43 2.80
N TYR A 125 8.50 3.20 2.30
CA TYR A 125 9.71 2.40 2.52
C TYR A 125 10.30 2.04 1.15
N VAL A 126 11.55 2.42 0.90
CA VAL A 126 12.24 2.17 -0.37
C VAL A 126 13.05 0.87 -0.28
N LEU A 127 12.81 -0.06 -1.21
CA LEU A 127 13.45 -1.35 -1.31
C LEU A 127 14.35 -1.39 -2.54
N THR A 128 15.65 -1.58 -2.35
CA THR A 128 16.65 -1.64 -3.43
C THR A 128 17.31 -3.01 -3.57
N GLU A 129 17.22 -3.86 -2.55
CA GLU A 129 17.75 -5.23 -2.63
C GLU A 129 16.82 -6.08 -3.50
N PHE A 130 17.28 -6.43 -4.70
CA PHE A 130 16.54 -7.25 -5.64
C PHE A 130 17.24 -8.59 -5.88
N SER A 131 16.52 -9.69 -5.61
CA SER A 131 17.03 -11.05 -5.83
C SER A 131 15.91 -12.01 -6.14
N LYS A 132 16.17 -12.95 -7.06
CA LYS A 132 15.21 -14.02 -7.44
C LYS A 132 13.82 -13.50 -7.81
N GLY A 133 13.74 -12.34 -8.48
CA GLY A 133 12.48 -11.74 -8.91
C GLY A 133 11.72 -10.97 -7.83
N ARG A 134 12.36 -10.64 -6.71
CA ARG A 134 11.71 -10.04 -5.53
C ARG A 134 12.55 -8.91 -4.94
N PHE A 135 11.87 -7.87 -4.47
CA PHE A 135 12.48 -6.82 -3.65
C PHE A 135 12.34 -7.16 -2.17
N ARG A 136 13.41 -6.94 -1.41
CA ARG A 136 13.46 -7.24 0.02
C ARG A 136 13.96 -6.08 0.84
N LEU A 137 13.43 -5.97 2.05
CA LEU A 137 13.88 -4.99 3.04
C LEU A 137 13.42 -5.43 4.42
N ARG A 138 14.34 -5.53 5.36
CA ARG A 138 14.02 -5.64 6.78
C ARG A 138 14.45 -4.37 7.50
N ILE A 139 13.51 -3.70 8.16
CA ILE A 139 13.74 -2.36 8.72
C ILE A 139 12.86 -2.13 9.95
N PRO A 140 13.33 -1.38 10.97
CA PRO A 140 12.46 -0.89 12.03
C PRO A 140 11.24 -0.17 11.45
N LYS A 141 10.06 -0.60 11.90
CA LYS A 141 8.78 -0.09 11.42
C LYS A 141 8.70 1.42 11.61
N HIS A 142 8.96 1.89 12.84
CA HIS A 142 8.90 3.31 13.21
C HIS A 142 7.67 4.04 12.64
N PHE A 143 6.51 3.36 12.66
CA PHE A 143 5.27 3.85 12.11
C PHE A 143 4.06 3.21 12.81
N TYR A 144 3.15 4.03 13.30
CA TYR A 144 1.96 3.57 14.02
C TYR A 144 0.88 3.12 13.06
N VAL A 145 0.79 1.81 12.80
CA VAL A 145 -0.21 1.22 11.90
C VAL A 145 -1.39 0.56 12.62
N SER A 146 -1.24 0.22 13.90
CA SER A 146 -2.28 -0.46 14.68
C SER A 146 -2.08 -0.27 16.18
N PRO A 147 -3.16 -0.04 16.97
CA PRO A 147 -3.08 -0.02 18.44
C PRO A 147 -2.70 -1.36 19.07
N PHE A 148 -2.70 -2.46 18.31
CA PHE A 148 -2.36 -3.79 18.82
C PHE A 148 -1.01 -4.30 18.29
N SER A 149 -0.19 -3.41 17.71
CA SER A 149 1.15 -3.72 17.22
C SER A 149 2.13 -2.75 17.87
N SER A 150 3.15 -3.30 18.54
CA SER A 150 4.22 -2.49 19.16
C SER A 150 4.92 -1.65 18.09
N LEU A 151 5.35 -0.44 18.44
CA LEU A 151 6.12 0.43 17.54
C LEU A 151 7.56 -0.05 17.35
N ASP A 152 8.08 -0.78 18.34
CA ASP A 152 9.41 -1.40 18.35
C ASP A 152 9.36 -2.79 17.70
N LEU A 153 8.86 -2.84 16.47
CA LEU A 153 8.86 -4.02 15.61
C LEU A 153 9.57 -3.68 14.30
N GLU A 154 10.04 -4.70 13.62
CA GLU A 154 10.58 -4.57 12.27
C GLU A 154 9.55 -5.02 11.25
N PHE A 155 9.47 -4.29 10.14
CA PHE A 155 8.86 -4.81 8.92
C PHE A 155 9.89 -5.62 8.15
N ASP A 156 9.48 -6.80 7.69
CA ASP A 156 10.19 -7.65 6.75
C ASP A 156 9.37 -7.72 5.46
N PHE A 157 9.74 -6.90 4.49
CA PHE A 157 9.12 -6.80 3.18
C PHE A 157 9.72 -7.82 2.23
N ASP A 158 8.86 -8.55 1.52
CA ASP A 158 9.25 -9.44 0.42
C ASP A 158 8.24 -9.30 -0.72
N LEU A 159 8.56 -8.44 -1.68
CA LEU A 159 7.67 -8.00 -2.76
C LEU A 159 8.05 -8.67 -4.08
N GLY A 160 7.23 -9.61 -4.56
CA GLY A 160 7.42 -10.18 -5.89
C GLY A 160 7.05 -9.19 -6.98
N LEU A 161 7.82 -9.15 -8.06
CA LEU A 161 7.46 -8.34 -9.24
C LEU A 161 6.05 -8.73 -9.73
N PRO A 162 5.19 -7.76 -10.00
CA PRO A 162 3.87 -8.04 -10.55
C PRO A 162 4.02 -8.61 -11.97
N GLY A 163 3.37 -9.75 -12.21
CA GLY A 163 3.40 -10.44 -13.50
C GLY A 163 2.17 -11.32 -13.66
N SER A 164 2.37 -12.62 -13.88
CA SER A 164 1.28 -13.61 -13.92
C SER A 164 0.55 -13.79 -12.59
N GLN A 165 1.17 -13.35 -11.49
CA GLN A 165 0.61 -13.34 -10.15
C GLN A 165 1.12 -12.13 -9.38
N LEU A 166 0.29 -11.62 -8.46
CA LEU A 166 0.69 -10.72 -7.39
C LEU A 166 1.05 -11.57 -6.16
N ASP A 167 2.24 -11.37 -5.58
CA ASP A 167 2.67 -12.02 -4.33
C ASP A 167 3.52 -11.05 -3.48
N ILE A 168 2.83 -10.36 -2.58
CA ILE A 168 3.41 -9.38 -1.66
C ILE A 168 3.30 -9.90 -0.23
N ARG A 169 4.42 -9.84 0.49
CA ARG A 169 4.51 -10.23 1.89
C ARG A 169 5.10 -9.08 2.71
N ILE A 170 4.48 -8.82 3.85
CA ILE A 170 4.94 -7.85 4.84
C ILE A 170 4.74 -8.50 6.20
N ASP A 171 5.81 -9.03 6.75
CA ASP A 171 5.79 -9.66 8.06
C ASP A 171 6.27 -8.65 9.12
N GLU A 172 5.77 -8.76 10.35
CA GLU A 172 6.27 -8.02 11.51
C GLU A 172 7.06 -8.95 12.40
N TYR A 173 8.26 -8.53 12.81
CA TYR A 173 9.14 -9.26 13.72
C TYR A 173 9.45 -8.46 14.99
N GLU A 174 9.59 -9.18 16.10
CA GLU A 174 10.19 -8.72 17.35
C GLU A 174 11.45 -9.54 17.57
N GLY A 175 12.63 -8.97 17.31
CA GLY A 175 13.86 -9.75 17.19
C GLY A 175 13.70 -10.88 16.15
N ASP A 176 14.00 -12.13 16.50
CA ASP A 176 13.83 -13.26 15.58
C ASP A 176 12.40 -13.83 15.53
N GLN A 177 11.49 -13.31 16.35
CA GLN A 177 10.14 -13.84 16.48
C GLN A 177 9.18 -13.16 15.51
N LYS A 178 8.58 -13.95 14.61
CA LYS A 178 7.49 -13.49 13.74
C LYS A 178 6.21 -13.24 14.53
N ILE A 179 5.76 -12.00 14.59
CA ILE A 179 4.57 -11.56 15.33
C ILE A 179 3.33 -11.59 14.45
N LEU A 180 3.44 -11.07 13.23
CA LEU A 180 2.35 -10.95 12.27
C LEU A 180 2.87 -11.33 10.88
N ALA A 181 2.11 -12.14 10.15
CA ALA A 181 2.29 -12.31 8.72
C ALA A 181 1.16 -11.63 7.95
N SER A 182 1.52 -10.79 6.98
CA SER A 182 0.58 -10.15 6.06
C SER A 182 0.92 -10.54 4.64
N THR A 183 -0.05 -11.13 3.95
CA THR A 183 0.15 -11.63 2.58
C THR A 183 -0.96 -11.11 1.68
N LEU A 184 -0.58 -10.51 0.56
CA LEU A 184 -1.45 -10.09 -0.51
C LEU A 184 -1.11 -10.87 -1.77
N THR A 185 -2.01 -11.78 -2.16
CA THR A 185 -1.89 -12.57 -3.38
C THR A 185 -3.07 -12.34 -4.30
N GLY A 186 -2.85 -12.36 -5.60
CA GLY A 186 -3.93 -12.23 -6.59
C GLY A 186 -3.49 -12.62 -8.00
N THR A 187 -4.47 -12.85 -8.87
CA THR A 187 -4.23 -13.08 -10.29
C THR A 187 -4.62 -11.80 -11.04
N PRO A 188 -3.77 -11.28 -11.93
CA PRO A 188 -4.08 -10.09 -12.72
C PRO A 188 -5.35 -10.33 -13.56
N GLN A 189 -6.10 -9.26 -13.81
CA GLN A 189 -7.26 -9.27 -14.69
C GLN A 189 -7.11 -8.11 -15.69
N PRO A 190 -7.62 -8.23 -16.93
CA PRO A 190 -7.56 -7.15 -17.90
C PRO A 190 -8.20 -5.86 -17.37
N PHE A 191 -7.47 -4.75 -17.50
CA PHE A 191 -7.91 -3.43 -17.04
C PHE A 191 -8.86 -2.81 -18.06
N THR A 192 -10.12 -3.26 -18.07
CA THR A 192 -11.15 -2.85 -19.05
C THR A 192 -12.36 -2.25 -18.37
N GLY A 193 -13.10 -1.38 -19.07
CA GLY A 193 -14.28 -0.70 -18.52
C GLY A 193 -15.36 -1.69 -18.04
N SER A 194 -15.58 -2.77 -18.80
CA SER A 194 -16.53 -3.82 -18.42
C SER A 194 -16.13 -4.55 -17.14
N ARG A 195 -14.82 -4.84 -16.96
CA ARG A 195 -14.30 -5.45 -15.73
C ARG A 195 -14.39 -4.50 -14.54
N LEU A 196 -14.11 -3.22 -14.73
CA LEU A 196 -14.27 -2.21 -13.68
C LEU A 196 -15.72 -2.14 -13.19
N LEU A 197 -16.69 -2.04 -14.11
CA LEU A 197 -18.12 -2.06 -13.77
C LEU A 197 -18.53 -3.35 -13.05
N TRP A 198 -18.05 -4.50 -13.54
CA TRP A 198 -18.30 -5.78 -12.86
C TRP A 198 -17.72 -5.82 -11.44
N PHE A 199 -16.52 -5.29 -11.22
CA PHE A 199 -15.91 -5.20 -9.90
C PHE A 199 -16.68 -4.26 -8.96
N ALA A 200 -17.26 -3.16 -9.47
CA ALA A 200 -18.13 -2.29 -8.69
C ALA A 200 -19.37 -3.03 -8.16
N VAL A 201 -19.98 -3.89 -8.98
CA VAL A 201 -21.13 -4.71 -8.58
C VAL A 201 -20.72 -5.88 -7.67
N LYS A 202 -19.60 -6.54 -7.96
CA LYS A 202 -19.12 -7.70 -7.19
C LYS A 202 -18.61 -7.33 -5.80
N TYR A 203 -18.02 -6.15 -5.65
CA TYR A 203 -17.47 -5.65 -4.39
C TYR A 203 -18.08 -4.28 -4.04
N PRO A 204 -19.41 -4.23 -3.80
CA PRO A 204 -20.06 -2.98 -3.44
C PRO A 204 -19.53 -2.50 -2.10
N LEU A 205 -19.38 -1.18 -1.97
CA LEU A 205 -18.90 -0.54 -0.74
C LEU A 205 -17.55 -1.12 -0.26
N LEU A 206 -16.66 -1.52 -1.19
CA LEU A 206 -15.38 -2.15 -0.86
C LEU A 206 -14.60 -1.36 0.21
N THR A 207 -14.48 -0.04 0.02
CA THR A 207 -13.77 0.85 0.95
C THR A 207 -14.39 0.83 2.36
N VAL A 208 -15.72 0.92 2.44
CA VAL A 208 -16.46 0.85 3.72
C VAL A 208 -16.28 -0.53 4.36
N ARG A 209 -16.33 -1.60 3.56
CA ARG A 209 -16.12 -2.97 4.03
C ARG A 209 -14.71 -3.17 4.58
N VAL A 210 -13.68 -2.64 3.92
CA VAL A 210 -12.29 -2.69 4.42
C VAL A 210 -12.19 -1.95 5.76
N MET A 211 -12.72 -0.72 5.84
CA MET A 211 -12.75 0.04 7.10
C MET A 211 -13.50 -0.71 8.20
N ALA A 212 -14.70 -1.22 7.93
CA ALA A 212 -15.48 -1.98 8.90
C ALA A 212 -14.75 -3.24 9.38
N GLN A 213 -14.06 -3.95 8.47
CA GLN A 213 -13.23 -5.11 8.83
C GLN A 213 -12.07 -4.72 9.75
N ILE A 214 -11.37 -3.62 9.46
CA ILE A 214 -10.26 -3.14 10.32
C ILE A 214 -10.77 -2.88 11.74
N HIS A 215 -11.87 -2.13 11.89
CA HIS A 215 -12.46 -1.83 13.19
C HIS A 215 -13.01 -3.08 13.90
N TRP A 216 -13.62 -4.00 13.16
CA TRP A 216 -14.13 -5.26 13.69
C TRP A 216 -13.01 -6.16 14.22
N HIS A 217 -11.92 -6.28 13.46
CA HIS A 217 -10.76 -7.05 13.88
C HIS A 217 -10.04 -6.38 15.06
N ALA A 218 -9.92 -5.05 15.08
CA ALA A 218 -9.46 -4.29 16.24
C ALA A 218 -10.30 -4.59 17.50
N LEU A 219 -11.64 -4.56 17.40
CA LEU A 219 -12.53 -4.91 18.51
C LEU A 219 -12.32 -6.35 18.99
N LYS A 220 -12.20 -7.32 18.06
CA LYS A 220 -11.90 -8.71 18.41
C LYS A 220 -10.56 -8.87 19.13
N LEU A 221 -9.54 -8.12 18.76
CA LEU A 221 -8.24 -8.13 19.43
C LEU A 221 -8.35 -7.54 20.85
N LYS A 222 -9.12 -6.45 21.01
CA LYS A 222 -9.45 -5.87 22.32
C LYS A 222 -10.18 -6.87 23.22
N LEU A 223 -11.21 -7.54 22.71
CA LEU A 223 -11.97 -8.57 23.44
C LEU A 223 -11.10 -9.80 23.78
N LYS A 224 -10.08 -10.08 22.98
CA LYS A 224 -9.06 -11.09 23.30
C LYS A 224 -8.05 -10.61 24.34
N GLY A 225 -8.14 -9.38 24.85
CA GLY A 225 -7.22 -8.85 25.86
C GLY A 225 -5.78 -8.70 25.34
N ILE A 226 -5.61 -8.33 24.07
CA ILE A 226 -4.29 -7.93 23.55
C ILE A 226 -4.03 -6.50 24.01
N ALA A 227 -2.78 -6.22 24.42
CA ALA A 227 -2.36 -4.90 24.88
C ALA A 227 -2.68 -3.83 23.82
N HIS A 228 -3.24 -2.73 24.30
CA HIS A 228 -3.49 -1.55 23.49
C HIS A 228 -2.34 -0.58 23.72
N HIS A 229 -1.67 -0.18 22.65
CA HIS A 229 -0.65 0.85 22.64
C HIS A 229 -1.29 2.16 22.14
N SER A 230 -1.17 3.24 22.91
CA SER A 230 -1.57 4.56 22.42
C SER A 230 -0.55 5.06 21.39
N LYS A 231 -1.02 5.85 20.42
CA LYS A 231 -0.14 6.54 19.47
C LYS A 231 0.82 7.48 20.19
N GLU A 232 0.36 8.11 21.27
CA GLU A 232 1.10 9.10 22.06
C GLU A 232 2.17 8.46 22.97
N ASP A 233 2.20 7.14 23.10
CA ASP A 233 3.12 6.47 24.05
C ASP A 233 4.58 6.54 23.58
N ASN A 234 4.84 6.64 22.28
CA ASN A 234 6.19 6.65 21.72
C ASN A 234 6.32 7.58 20.49
N PRO A 235 6.13 8.89 20.62
CA PRO A 235 6.23 9.84 19.51
C PRO A 235 7.60 9.81 18.83
N GLN A 236 8.67 9.56 19.59
CA GLN A 236 10.04 9.44 19.09
C GLN A 236 10.26 8.28 18.11
N LEU A 237 9.36 7.29 18.12
CA LEU A 237 9.41 6.14 17.20
C LEU A 237 8.59 6.38 15.92
N GLN A 238 7.91 7.53 15.78
CA GLN A 238 7.25 7.93 14.54
C GLN A 238 8.21 8.79 13.72
N LYS A 239 8.73 8.24 12.63
CA LYS A 239 9.80 8.89 11.84
C LYS A 239 9.50 8.86 10.35
N ASP A 240 10.05 9.83 9.62
CA ASP A 240 10.07 9.87 8.15
C ASP A 240 8.68 9.82 7.50
N LEU A 241 7.72 10.45 8.16
CA LEU A 241 6.37 10.56 7.63
C LEU A 241 6.33 11.55 6.47
N VAL A 242 5.64 11.15 5.40
CA VAL A 242 5.40 12.00 4.22
C VAL A 242 4.02 12.66 4.29
N ARG A 243 3.10 12.13 5.10
CA ARG A 243 1.84 12.77 5.49
C ARG A 243 1.61 12.60 6.99
N GLY A 244 1.23 13.69 7.67
CA GLY A 244 1.32 13.83 9.13
C GLY A 244 2.79 13.81 9.58
N GLU A 245 3.31 14.50 10.58
CA GLU A 245 2.82 15.53 11.48
C GLU A 245 3.17 16.93 10.95
N GLY A 246 2.26 17.87 11.24
CA GLY A 246 2.24 19.24 10.76
C GLY A 246 0.90 19.84 11.14
N ARG A 247 0.72 20.07 12.44
CA ARG A 247 -0.16 21.11 12.97
C ARG A 247 0.72 22.07 13.75
#